data_AF-A0A2K3L8F9-F1
#
_entry.id   AF-A0A2K3L8F9-F1
#
_cell.length_a   1.000
_cell.length_b   1.000
_cell.length_c   1.000
_cell.angle_alpha   90.00
_cell.angle_beta   90.00
_cell.angle_gamma   90.00
#
_symmetry.space_group_name_H-M   'P 1'
#
loop_
_entity.id
_entity.type
_entity.pdbx_description
1 polymer ?
#
loop_
_entity_poly.entity_id
_entity_poly.type
_entity_poly.pdbx_seq_one_letter_code
_entity_poly.pdbx_strand_id
1 'polypeptide(L)'
;HVGLTPQAISVLGGFRPQGRNVASAVKVVESALAFQEAGCFAVVLECVPAPVAAAATAALEIPTIGIGAGPYCSGQVLVYHDLLGMLQHPHHAKVTPKFCKQYARVGDVINKALLDYKEDVINGSFPDAQHSPYKISETDANGFLTELQKLGFDKAASAASEAVQKMVTKSTK
;
A
#
# COMPACT_ATOMS: atom_id res chain seq x y z
N HIS A 1 1.20 -18.00 15.48
CA HIS A 1 1.98 -16.74 15.54
C HIS A 1 2.23 -16.42 17.01
N VAL A 2 3.49 -16.43 17.45
CA VAL A 2 3.92 -16.12 18.83
C VAL A 2 4.95 -14.99 18.86
N GLY A 3 5.29 -14.52 20.05
CA GLY A 3 6.09 -13.30 20.23
C GLY A 3 5.16 -12.09 20.32
N LEU A 4 5.54 -10.99 19.67
CA LEU A 4 4.68 -9.81 19.59
C LEU A 4 3.51 -10.12 18.66
N THR A 5 2.29 -10.19 19.18
CA THR A 5 1.08 -10.33 18.37
C THR A 5 0.38 -8.98 18.25
N PRO A 6 0.42 -8.30 17.09
CA PRO A 6 -0.11 -6.93 16.94
C PRO A 6 -1.57 -6.74 17.38
N GLN A 7 -2.40 -7.79 17.29
CA GLN A 7 -3.79 -7.76 17.75
C GLN A 7 -3.92 -7.57 19.27
N ALA A 8 -2.89 -7.94 20.05
CA ALA A 8 -2.84 -7.80 21.50
C ALA A 8 -2.12 -6.52 21.95
N ILE A 9 -1.92 -5.53 21.05
CA ILE A 9 -1.10 -4.34 21.31
C ILE A 9 -1.47 -3.59 22.60
N SER A 10 -2.76 -3.46 22.91
CA SER A 10 -3.24 -2.77 24.11
C SER A 10 -2.84 -3.52 25.38
N VAL A 11 -2.87 -4.85 25.35
CA VAL A 11 -2.47 -5.72 26.48
C VAL A 11 -0.94 -5.72 26.62
N LEU A 12 -0.21 -5.69 25.51
CA LEU A 12 1.25 -5.70 25.47
C LEU A 12 1.89 -4.33 25.75
N GLY A 13 1.09 -3.26 25.83
CA GLY A 13 1.57 -1.89 26.06
C GLY A 13 2.37 -1.33 24.88
N GLY A 14 1.97 -1.68 23.65
CA GLY A 14 2.59 -1.23 22.39
C GLY A 14 3.38 -2.31 21.66
N PHE A 15 4.02 -1.92 20.54
CA PHE A 15 4.91 -2.78 19.76
C PHE A 15 6.24 -3.00 20.48
N ARG A 16 6.24 -3.87 21.49
CA ARG A 16 7.41 -4.16 22.31
C ARG A 16 7.96 -5.56 21.99
N PRO A 17 9.30 -5.73 21.91
CA PRO A 17 9.88 -7.05 21.73
C PRO A 17 9.53 -7.98 22.89
N GLN A 18 9.24 -9.24 22.57
CA GLN A 18 8.93 -10.30 23.54
C GLN A 18 10.15 -11.19 23.78
N GLY A 19 10.18 -11.96 24.87
CA GLY A 19 11.30 -12.87 25.16
C GLY A 19 12.57 -12.18 25.68
N ARG A 20 12.45 -11.00 26.32
CA ARG A 20 13.59 -10.23 26.83
C ARG A 20 14.10 -10.65 28.21
N ASN A 21 13.35 -11.51 28.90
CA ASN A 21 13.75 -12.12 30.16
C ASN A 21 13.49 -13.63 30.10
N VAL A 22 14.09 -14.39 31.01
CA VAL A 22 14.07 -15.86 31.02
C VAL A 22 12.64 -16.40 30.91
N ALA A 23 11.72 -15.96 31.79
CA ALA A 23 10.34 -16.44 31.81
C ALA A 23 9.61 -16.17 30.47
N SER A 24 9.73 -14.96 29.94
CA SER A 24 9.11 -14.60 28.65
C SER A 24 9.74 -15.34 27.46
N ALA A 25 11.03 -15.63 27.51
CA ALA A 25 11.75 -16.35 26.45
C ALA A 25 11.31 -17.81 26.41
N VAL A 26 11.27 -18.47 27.57
CA VAL A 26 10.75 -19.84 27.71
C VAL A 26 9.32 -19.92 27.22
N LYS A 27 8.46 -18.97 27.63
CA LYS A 27 7.05 -18.93 27.20
C LYS A 27 6.87 -18.83 25.68
N VAL A 28 7.75 -18.13 24.97
CA VAL A 28 7.71 -18.07 23.49
C VAL A 28 7.93 -19.46 22.89
N VAL A 29 8.92 -20.20 23.38
CA VAL A 29 9.25 -21.55 22.91
C VAL A 29 8.11 -22.52 23.23
N GLU A 30 7.62 -22.52 24.48
CA GLU A 30 6.50 -23.36 24.91
C GLU A 30 5.23 -23.09 24.08
N SER A 31 4.92 -21.82 23.82
CA SER A 31 3.75 -21.45 23.00
C SER A 31 3.89 -21.93 21.56
N ALA A 32 5.10 -21.88 21.00
CA ALA A 32 5.37 -22.37 19.65
C ALA A 32 5.19 -23.90 19.57
N LEU A 33 5.72 -24.64 20.55
CA LEU A 33 5.52 -26.09 20.66
C LEU A 33 4.04 -26.46 20.82
N ALA A 34 3.30 -25.77 21.69
CA ALA A 34 1.88 -25.99 21.86
C ALA A 34 1.07 -25.80 20.55
N PHE A 35 1.48 -24.85 19.69
CA PHE A 35 0.86 -24.69 18.37
C PHE A 35 1.18 -25.85 17.42
N GLN A 36 2.40 -26.38 17.46
CA GLN A 36 2.76 -27.59 16.72
C GLN A 36 1.93 -28.79 17.20
N GLU A 37 1.83 -29.01 18.50
CA GLU A 37 1.03 -30.09 19.09
C GLU A 37 -0.47 -29.97 18.72
N ALA A 38 -0.98 -28.75 18.59
CA ALA A 38 -2.32 -28.48 18.11
C ALA A 38 -2.51 -28.72 16.59
N GLY A 39 -1.46 -29.10 15.86
CA GLY A 39 -1.51 -29.42 14.43
C GLY A 39 -1.22 -28.25 13.49
N CYS A 40 -0.65 -27.14 13.97
CA CYS A 40 -0.20 -26.08 13.06
C CYS A 40 0.92 -26.59 12.15
N PHE A 41 0.91 -26.21 10.87
CA PHE A 41 1.95 -26.61 9.91
C PHE A 41 3.17 -25.69 9.88
N ALA A 42 3.08 -24.51 10.50
CA ALA A 42 4.17 -23.52 10.61
C ALA A 42 3.88 -22.51 11.73
N VAL A 43 4.92 -21.82 12.23
CA VAL A 43 4.78 -20.78 13.26
C VAL A 43 5.54 -19.51 12.90
N VAL A 44 4.85 -18.37 12.92
CA VAL A 44 5.48 -17.05 12.84
C VAL A 44 6.03 -16.64 14.22
N LEU A 45 7.29 -16.18 14.24
CA LEU A 45 7.96 -15.57 15.39
C LEU A 45 8.18 -14.08 15.12
N GLU A 46 7.48 -13.20 15.85
CA GLU A 46 7.56 -11.75 15.65
C GLU A 46 8.24 -11.03 16.83
N CYS A 47 9.21 -10.17 16.51
CA CYS A 47 9.92 -9.30 17.46
C CYS A 47 10.44 -10.04 18.71
N VAL A 48 11.21 -11.11 18.52
CA VAL A 48 11.86 -11.88 19.58
C VAL A 48 13.39 -11.83 19.42
N PRO A 49 14.19 -11.89 20.50
CA PRO A 49 15.65 -11.98 20.37
C PRO A 49 16.08 -13.20 19.54
N ALA A 50 17.11 -13.02 18.73
CA ALA A 50 17.60 -14.05 17.82
C ALA A 50 17.94 -15.40 18.53
N PRO A 51 18.52 -15.44 19.74
CA PRO A 51 18.74 -16.70 20.46
C PRO A 51 17.43 -17.44 20.80
N VAL A 52 16.36 -16.70 21.12
CA VAL A 52 15.04 -17.29 21.41
C VAL A 52 14.44 -17.88 20.15
N ALA A 53 14.55 -17.17 19.03
CA ALA A 53 14.08 -17.67 17.73
C ALA A 53 14.85 -18.90 17.26
N ALA A 54 16.17 -18.93 17.48
CA ALA A 54 17.02 -20.08 17.17
C ALA A 54 16.60 -21.30 18.02
N ALA A 55 16.40 -21.11 19.33
CA ALA A 55 15.96 -22.17 20.22
C ALA A 55 14.58 -22.72 19.83
N ALA A 56 13.61 -21.85 19.54
CA ALA A 56 12.29 -22.27 19.05
C ALA A 56 12.42 -23.04 17.73
N THR A 57 13.15 -22.51 16.75
CA THR A 57 13.31 -23.17 15.43
C THR A 57 13.97 -24.54 15.53
N ALA A 58 14.93 -24.71 16.45
CA ALA A 58 15.57 -26.01 16.67
C ALA A 58 14.68 -27.02 17.42
N ALA A 59 13.73 -26.54 18.22
CA ALA A 59 12.82 -27.38 19.01
C ALA A 59 11.58 -27.85 18.22
N LEU A 60 11.16 -27.07 17.21
CA LEU A 60 10.02 -27.41 16.37
C LEU A 60 10.42 -28.32 15.20
N GLU A 61 9.52 -29.22 14.82
CA GLU A 61 9.62 -30.04 13.59
C GLU A 61 9.03 -29.30 12.37
N ILE A 62 8.14 -28.34 12.61
CA ILE A 62 7.50 -27.52 11.57
C ILE A 62 8.30 -26.23 11.28
N PRO A 63 8.19 -25.65 10.07
CA PRO A 63 8.90 -24.42 9.73
C PRO A 63 8.54 -23.23 10.61
N THR A 64 9.54 -22.43 10.98
CA THR A 64 9.37 -21.12 11.60
C THR A 64 9.57 -20.00 10.60
N ILE A 65 8.76 -18.93 10.69
CA ILE A 65 8.88 -17.74 9.84
C ILE A 65 9.17 -16.53 10.73
N GLY A 66 10.32 -15.90 10.53
CA GLY A 66 10.77 -14.76 11.33
C GLY A 66 10.34 -13.42 10.77
N ILE A 67 9.95 -12.49 11.66
CA ILE A 67 9.86 -11.05 11.38
C ILE A 67 10.39 -10.29 12.58
N GLY A 68 11.58 -9.69 12.44
CA GLY A 68 12.30 -9.14 13.59
C GLY A 68 12.73 -10.20 14.61
N ALA A 69 12.99 -11.43 14.15
CA ALA A 69 13.39 -12.58 14.97
C ALA A 69 14.83 -13.07 14.68
N GLY A 70 15.62 -12.29 13.94
CA GLY A 70 16.94 -12.70 13.47
C GLY A 70 16.91 -13.75 12.34
N PRO A 71 18.08 -14.21 11.89
CA PRO A 71 18.21 -15.03 10.67
C PRO A 71 17.99 -16.53 10.91
N TYR A 72 17.73 -16.96 12.14
CA TYR A 72 17.72 -18.38 12.52
C TYR A 72 16.36 -19.09 12.38
N CYS A 73 15.36 -18.41 11.80
CA CYS A 73 14.09 -19.04 11.42
C CYS A 73 14.22 -19.76 10.08
N SER A 74 13.34 -20.72 9.79
CA SER A 74 13.31 -21.45 8.52
C SER A 74 13.02 -20.54 7.30
N GLY A 75 12.28 -19.46 7.51
CA GLY A 75 12.00 -18.43 6.52
C GLY A 75 11.83 -17.06 7.16
N GLN A 76 11.57 -16.05 6.32
CA GLN A 76 11.41 -14.65 6.75
C GLN A 76 10.18 -14.02 6.10
N VAL A 77 9.56 -13.07 6.80
CA VAL A 77 8.45 -12.27 6.28
C VAL A 77 8.66 -10.80 6.61
N LEU A 78 8.28 -9.91 5.69
CA LEU A 78 8.24 -8.47 5.88
C LEU A 78 6.96 -7.92 5.25
N VAL A 79 6.47 -6.79 5.76
CA VAL A 79 5.37 -6.06 5.14
C VAL A 79 5.89 -5.39 3.87
N TYR A 80 5.25 -5.66 2.73
CA TYR A 80 5.75 -5.19 1.43
C TYR A 80 5.85 -3.66 1.33
N HIS A 81 4.94 -2.92 1.96
CA HIS A 81 4.98 -1.45 2.00
C HIS A 81 6.21 -0.92 2.74
N ASP A 82 6.59 -1.56 3.84
CA ASP A 82 7.76 -1.17 4.63
C ASP A 82 9.03 -1.51 3.85
N LEU A 83 9.09 -2.71 3.27
CA LEU A 83 10.19 -3.19 2.45
C LEU A 83 10.44 -2.31 1.22
N LEU A 84 9.37 -1.86 0.54
CA LEU A 84 9.46 -1.00 -0.64
C LEU A 84 9.52 0.50 -0.30
N GLY A 85 9.44 0.86 0.98
CA GLY A 85 9.44 2.25 1.43
C GLY A 85 8.31 3.06 0.80
N MET A 86 7.09 2.52 0.76
CA MET A 86 5.92 3.16 0.13
C MET A 86 5.33 4.30 0.97
N LEU A 87 5.43 4.22 2.30
CA LEU A 87 4.84 5.19 3.22
C LEU A 87 5.86 6.27 3.63
N GLN A 88 6.22 7.15 2.68
CA GLN A 88 7.10 8.29 2.91
C GLN A 88 6.32 9.61 2.78
N HIS A 89 5.55 9.98 3.81
CA HIS A 89 4.97 11.32 3.88
C HIS A 89 5.79 12.18 4.85
N PRO A 90 6.25 13.39 4.47
CA PRO A 90 7.12 14.21 5.32
C PRO A 90 6.55 14.52 6.72
N HIS A 91 5.22 14.68 6.82
CA HIS A 91 4.52 14.95 8.08
C HIS A 91 4.08 13.68 8.83
N HIS A 92 4.17 12.51 8.18
CA HIS A 92 3.77 11.22 8.74
C HIS A 92 4.77 10.14 8.31
N ALA A 93 6.07 10.43 8.45
CA ALA A 93 7.10 9.43 8.19
C ALA A 93 6.90 8.33 9.23
N LYS A 94 6.08 7.34 8.89
CA LYS A 94 5.91 6.15 9.70
C LYS A 94 7.28 5.49 9.70
N VAL A 95 7.89 5.51 10.87
CA VAL A 95 9.21 4.94 11.10
C VAL A 95 9.13 3.48 10.67
N THR A 96 9.83 3.15 9.58
CA THR A 96 9.99 1.77 9.16
C THR A 96 10.52 0.97 10.35
N PRO A 97 9.92 -0.19 10.69
CA PRO A 97 10.37 -0.97 11.84
C PRO A 97 11.86 -1.24 11.76
N LYS A 98 12.58 -1.18 12.89
CA LYS A 98 14.05 -1.31 12.92
C LYS A 98 14.57 -2.61 12.31
N PHE A 99 13.75 -3.66 12.28
CA PHE A 99 14.09 -4.95 11.68
C PHE A 99 13.85 -5.01 10.17
N CYS A 100 13.17 -4.02 9.59
CA CYS A 100 12.84 -3.99 8.17
C CYS A 100 13.92 -3.22 7.40
N LYS A 101 14.61 -3.93 6.50
CA LYS A 101 15.47 -3.31 5.49
C LYS A 101 14.60 -2.79 4.36
N GLN A 102 14.73 -1.50 4.04
CA GLN A 102 14.16 -0.94 2.82
C GLN A 102 15.02 -1.31 1.61
N TYR A 103 14.38 -1.84 0.57
CA TYR A 103 15.01 -2.18 -0.71
C TYR A 103 14.76 -1.13 -1.79
N ALA A 104 13.79 -0.24 -1.58
CA ALA A 104 13.46 0.86 -2.46
C ALA A 104 12.84 2.02 -1.68
N ARG A 105 12.68 3.17 -2.36
CA ARG A 105 11.96 4.35 -1.88
C ARG A 105 10.76 4.65 -2.76
N VAL A 106 9.88 3.66 -2.93
CA VAL A 106 8.74 3.74 -3.86
C VAL A 106 7.77 4.87 -3.49
N GLY A 107 7.69 5.23 -2.21
CA GLY A 107 6.88 6.37 -1.74
C GLY A 107 7.26 7.69 -2.41
N ASP A 108 8.55 7.92 -2.68
CA ASP A 108 9.02 9.14 -3.35
C ASP A 108 8.52 9.20 -4.80
N VAL A 109 8.54 8.05 -5.50
CA VAL A 109 8.06 7.90 -6.87
C VAL A 109 6.54 8.10 -6.94
N ILE A 110 5.80 7.47 -6.02
CA ILE A 110 4.35 7.64 -5.91
C ILE A 110 4.00 9.11 -5.66
N ASN A 111 4.64 9.74 -4.68
CA ASN A 111 4.37 11.12 -4.32
C ASN A 111 4.66 12.07 -5.49
N LYS A 112 5.78 11.87 -6.19
CA LYS A 112 6.10 12.64 -7.39
C LYS A 112 5.02 12.49 -8.46
N ALA A 113 4.64 11.26 -8.81
CA ALA A 113 3.63 11.01 -9.83
C ALA A 113 2.27 11.65 -9.51
N LEU A 114 1.87 11.62 -8.23
CA LEU A 114 0.63 12.27 -7.77
C LEU A 114 0.71 13.80 -7.86
N LEU A 115 1.88 14.39 -7.57
CA LEU A 115 2.10 15.83 -7.70
C LEU A 115 2.14 16.27 -9.16
N ASP A 116 2.81 15.52 -10.03
CA ASP A 116 2.84 15.78 -11.47
C ASP A 116 1.41 15.73 -12.04
N TYR A 117 0.64 14.68 -11.73
CA TYR A 117 -0.76 14.56 -12.14
C TYR A 117 -1.61 15.73 -11.66
N LYS A 118 -1.46 16.13 -10.39
CA LYS A 118 -2.17 17.28 -9.83
C LYS A 118 -1.86 18.56 -10.63
N GLU A 119 -0.59 18.78 -10.96
CA GLU A 119 -0.16 19.96 -11.71
C GLU A 119 -0.76 19.95 -13.13
N ASP A 120 -0.69 18.81 -13.83
CA ASP A 120 -1.26 18.66 -15.16
C ASP A 120 -2.77 18.93 -15.20
N VAL A 121 -3.51 18.55 -14.14
CA VAL A 121 -4.95 18.84 -14.02
C VAL A 121 -5.18 20.33 -13.72
N ILE A 122 -4.42 20.93 -12.82
CA ILE A 122 -4.59 22.34 -12.42
C ILE A 122 -4.27 23.28 -13.60
N ASN A 123 -3.22 22.98 -14.35
CA ASN A 123 -2.80 23.80 -15.49
C ASN A 123 -3.54 23.45 -16.80
N GLY A 124 -4.36 22.40 -16.80
CA GLY A 124 -5.17 21.97 -17.95
C GLY A 124 -4.38 21.27 -19.06
N SER A 125 -3.16 20.79 -18.77
CA SER A 125 -2.38 19.94 -19.68
C SER A 125 -2.91 18.52 -19.75
N PHE A 126 -3.54 18.02 -18.68
CA PHE A 126 -4.25 16.74 -18.66
C PHE A 126 -5.76 16.93 -18.36
N PRO A 127 -6.65 16.22 -19.08
CA PRO A 127 -6.36 15.37 -20.23
C PRO A 127 -6.01 16.18 -21.48
N ASP A 128 -5.06 15.68 -22.27
CA ASP A 128 -4.73 16.22 -23.60
C ASP A 128 -5.54 15.50 -24.70
N ALA A 129 -5.19 15.75 -25.96
CA ALA A 129 -5.85 15.10 -27.10
C ALA A 129 -5.58 13.59 -27.18
N GLN A 130 -4.41 13.11 -26.76
CA GLN A 130 -4.09 11.67 -26.77
C GLN A 130 -4.91 10.93 -25.70
N HIS A 131 -5.15 11.58 -24.57
CA HIS A 131 -5.93 11.06 -23.45
C HIS A 131 -7.43 11.40 -23.55
N SER A 132 -7.87 11.99 -24.67
CA SER A 132 -9.27 12.28 -25.00
C SER A 132 -9.70 11.59 -26.31
N PRO A 133 -9.70 10.25 -26.39
CA PRO A 133 -9.83 9.53 -27.67
C PRO A 133 -11.26 9.48 -28.21
N TYR A 134 -12.26 9.74 -27.37
CA TYR A 134 -13.67 9.60 -27.73
C TYR A 134 -14.16 10.83 -28.48
N LYS A 135 -14.65 10.61 -29.70
CA LYS A 135 -15.14 11.67 -30.59
C LYS A 135 -16.63 11.48 -30.85
N ILE A 136 -17.36 12.59 -30.92
CA ILE A 136 -18.72 12.66 -31.47
C ILE A 136 -18.62 13.17 -32.91
N SER A 137 -19.41 12.62 -33.83
CA SER A 137 -19.45 13.11 -35.20
C SER A 137 -20.01 14.55 -35.22
N GLU A 138 -19.66 15.33 -36.23
CA GLU A 138 -20.18 16.71 -36.34
C GLU A 138 -21.71 16.74 -36.45
N THR A 139 -22.30 15.80 -37.19
CA THR A 139 -23.75 15.64 -37.32
C THR A 139 -24.41 15.35 -35.98
N ASP A 140 -23.88 14.40 -35.23
CA ASP A 140 -24.44 14.01 -33.92
C ASP A 140 -24.20 15.10 -32.87
N ALA A 141 -23.09 15.82 -32.94
CA ALA A 141 -22.82 16.96 -32.06
C ALA A 141 -23.87 18.06 -32.24
N ASN A 142 -24.17 18.43 -33.49
CA ASN A 142 -25.18 19.45 -33.79
C ASN A 142 -26.60 19.00 -33.37
N GLY A 143 -26.94 17.72 -33.62
CA GLY A 143 -28.18 17.12 -33.14
C GLY A 143 -28.29 17.17 -31.61
N PHE A 144 -27.23 16.77 -30.91
CA PHE A 144 -27.15 16.82 -29.45
C PHE A 144 -27.37 18.22 -28.89
N LEU A 145 -26.71 19.24 -29.46
CA LEU A 145 -26.90 20.64 -29.05
C LEU A 145 -28.36 21.10 -29.20
N THR A 146 -29.00 20.72 -30.31
CA THR A 146 -30.41 21.06 -30.58
C THR A 146 -31.36 20.39 -29.58
N GLU A 147 -31.12 19.12 -29.26
CA GLU A 147 -31.95 18.40 -28.28
C GLU A 147 -31.79 18.96 -26.86
N LEU A 148 -30.58 19.37 -26.46
CA LEU A 148 -30.39 20.05 -25.17
C LEU A 148 -31.21 21.34 -25.07
N GLN A 149 -31.27 22.14 -26.13
CA GLN A 149 -32.08 23.36 -26.17
C GLN A 149 -33.58 23.06 -26.08
N LYS A 150 -34.07 22.06 -26.83
CA LYS A 150 -35.49 21.64 -26.77
C LYS A 150 -35.91 21.17 -25.37
N LEU A 151 -35.00 20.53 -24.64
CA LEU A 151 -35.21 20.10 -23.26
C LEU A 151 -35.09 21.24 -22.22
N GLY A 152 -34.77 22.46 -22.65
CA GLY A 152 -34.58 23.62 -21.77
C GLY A 152 -33.23 23.64 -21.04
N PHE A 153 -32.22 22.89 -21.52
CA PHE A 153 -30.87 22.86 -20.97
C PHE A 153 -29.92 23.84 -21.67
N ASP A 154 -30.32 25.10 -21.82
CA ASP A 154 -29.59 26.10 -22.62
C ASP A 154 -28.13 26.29 -22.18
N LYS A 155 -27.87 26.29 -20.86
CA LYS A 155 -26.50 26.39 -20.33
C LYS A 155 -25.62 25.20 -20.74
N ALA A 156 -26.20 24.00 -20.79
CA ALA A 156 -25.48 22.80 -21.21
C ALA A 156 -25.21 22.82 -22.72
N ALA A 157 -26.18 23.27 -23.52
CA ALA A 157 -26.01 23.45 -24.96
C ALA A 157 -24.89 24.45 -25.27
N SER A 158 -24.86 25.60 -24.59
CA SER A 158 -23.79 26.58 -24.76
C SER A 158 -22.41 26.01 -24.41
N ALA A 159 -22.28 25.31 -23.27
CA ALA A 159 -21.01 24.72 -22.84
C ALA A 159 -20.50 23.64 -23.82
N ALA A 160 -21.40 22.80 -24.34
CA ALA A 160 -21.05 21.78 -25.33
C ALA A 160 -20.64 22.40 -26.68
N SER A 161 -21.30 23.47 -27.11
CA SER A 161 -20.94 24.21 -28.33
C SER A 161 -19.53 24.81 -28.25
N GLU A 162 -19.20 25.43 -27.11
CA GLU A 162 -17.84 25.94 -26.86
C GLU A 162 -16.78 24.84 -26.88
N ALA A 163 -17.09 23.67 -26.33
CA ALA A 163 -16.18 22.52 -26.32
C ALA A 163 -15.90 22.01 -27.74
N VAL A 164 -16.93 21.89 -28.58
CA VAL A 164 -16.79 21.49 -30.00
C VAL A 164 -15.89 22.48 -30.75
N GLN A 165 -16.10 23.79 -30.57
CA GLN A 165 -15.27 24.82 -31.21
C GLN A 165 -13.80 24.75 -30.81
N LYS A 166 -13.53 24.54 -29.50
CA LYS A 166 -12.15 24.41 -28.96
C LYS A 166 -11.44 23.15 -29.48
N MET A 167 -12.16 22.07 -29.73
CA MET A 167 -11.59 20.84 -30.30
C MET A 167 -11.18 21.02 -31.77
N VAL A 168 -11.99 21.74 -32.56
CA VAL A 168 -11.69 22.02 -33.98
C VAL A 168 -10.43 22.90 -34.12
N THR A 169 -10.26 23.91 -33.26
CA THR A 169 -9.10 24.83 -33.30
C THR A 169 -7.79 24.18 -32.86
N LYS A 170 -7.82 23.20 -31.95
CA LYS A 170 -6.62 22.44 -31.54
C LYS A 170 -6.15 21.43 -32.59
N SER A 171 -6.99 21.02 -33.53
CA SER A 171 -6.63 20.06 -34.57
C SER A 171 -6.08 20.69 -35.87
N THR A 172 -6.12 22.04 -35.97
CA THR A 172 -5.65 22.83 -37.14
C THR A 172 -4.30 23.52 -36.89
N LYS A 173 -3.73 23.40 -35.70
CA LYS A 173 -2.36 23.81 -35.34
C LYS A 173 -1.49 22.58 -35.11
#